data_AF-V4AUG9-F1
#
_entry.id   AF-V4AUG9-F1
#
_cell.length_a   1.000
_cell.length_b   1.000
_cell.length_c   1.000
_cell.angle_alpha   90.00
_cell.angle_beta   90.00
_cell.angle_gamma   90.00
#
_symmetry.space_group_name_H-M   'P 1'
#
loop_
_entity.id
_entity.type
_entity.pdbx_description
1 polymer ?
#
loop_
_entity_poly.entity_id
_entity_poly.type
_entity_poly.pdbx_seq_one_letter_code
_entity_poly.pdbx_strand_id
1 'polypeptide(L)'
;EQSLVPLKEDICQWLAKTLEIDISPKTFLDVLDNGVYLCKLVNIIQKKAEEGIKIGKFKEKLPNCKVRCKERASSGSWFARDNTSNFINWCREYGIHDDCLFEAEDLVAHKQEKPIIVCLMELARVGYKFGLEPPTLIKLEKEIETEQ
;
A
#
# COMPACT_ATOMS: atom_id res chain seq x y z
N GLU A 1 -0.99 -24.23 5.90
CA GLU A 1 -1.38 -22.83 5.66
C GLU A 1 -0.73 -21.96 6.71
N GLN A 2 0.23 -21.11 6.32
CA GLN A 2 0.71 -20.06 7.22
C GLN A 2 -0.44 -19.06 7.41
N SER A 3 -0.86 -18.86 8.65
CA SER A 3 -1.88 -17.87 8.99
C SER A 3 -1.38 -16.48 8.56
N LEU A 4 -2.18 -15.75 7.78
CA LEU A 4 -1.88 -14.36 7.39
C LEU A 4 -2.19 -13.36 8.52
N VAL A 5 -2.74 -13.84 9.65
CA VAL A 5 -3.12 -13.01 10.79
C VAL A 5 -2.01 -12.07 11.25
N PRO A 6 -0.77 -12.51 11.53
CA PRO A 6 0.29 -11.59 11.96
C PRO A 6 0.64 -10.54 10.89
N LEU A 7 0.63 -10.91 9.60
CA LEU A 7 0.87 -9.96 8.51
C LEU A 7 -0.24 -8.91 8.43
N LYS A 8 -1.49 -9.35 8.57
CA LYS A 8 -2.66 -8.46 8.56
C LYS A 8 -2.64 -7.49 9.73
N GLU A 9 -2.35 -7.98 10.93
CA GLU A 9 -2.25 -7.17 12.14
C GLU A 9 -1.18 -6.09 12.01
N ASP A 10 0.02 -6.46 11.54
CA ASP A 10 1.12 -5.54 11.35
C ASP A 10 0.82 -4.49 10.25
N ILE A 11 0.20 -4.90 9.14
CA ILE A 11 -0.27 -3.98 8.10
C ILE A 11 -1.34 -3.03 8.64
N CYS A 12 -2.32 -3.50 9.42
CA CYS A 12 -3.32 -2.64 10.02
C CYS A 12 -2.68 -1.59 10.94
N GLN A 13 -1.72 -1.98 11.79
CA GLN A 13 -1.00 -1.05 12.65
C GLN A 13 -0.21 -0.01 11.83
N TRP A 14 0.47 -0.46 10.77
CA TRP A 14 1.22 0.41 9.89
C TRP A 14 0.33 1.41 9.15
N LEU A 15 -0.81 0.96 8.60
CA LEU A 15 -1.79 1.83 7.94
C LEU A 15 -2.42 2.82 8.93
N ALA A 16 -2.80 2.36 10.13
CA ALA A 16 -3.37 3.21 11.17
C ALA A 16 -2.42 4.37 11.51
N LYS A 17 -1.13 4.08 11.68
CA LYS A 17 -0.10 5.09 11.97
C LYS A 17 0.23 5.99 10.77
N THR A 18 0.30 5.42 9.57
CA THR A 18 0.73 6.16 8.36
C THR A 18 -0.36 7.07 7.82
N LEU A 19 -1.62 6.64 7.91
CA LEU A 19 -2.77 7.35 7.35
C LEU A 19 -3.63 8.03 8.42
N GLU A 20 -3.34 7.80 9.72
CA GLU A 20 -4.11 8.30 10.86
C GLU A 20 -5.59 7.88 10.78
N ILE A 21 -5.82 6.59 10.54
CA ILE A 21 -7.15 5.98 10.36
C ILE A 21 -7.44 4.93 11.43
N ASP A 22 -8.72 4.73 11.73
CA ASP A 22 -9.16 3.59 12.53
C ASP A 22 -9.35 2.37 11.63
N ILE A 23 -8.46 1.38 11.78
CA ILE A 23 -8.48 0.14 11.02
C ILE A 23 -8.01 -1.01 11.91
N SER A 24 -8.69 -2.16 11.77
CA SER A 24 -8.39 -3.38 12.50
C SER A 24 -8.40 -4.57 11.55
N PRO A 25 -7.87 -5.74 11.96
CA PRO A 25 -7.98 -6.96 11.16
C PRO A 25 -9.44 -7.33 10.81
N LYS A 26 -10.42 -6.92 11.61
CA LYS A 26 -11.83 -7.20 11.35
C LYS A 26 -12.45 -6.24 10.34
N THR A 27 -12.02 -4.99 10.34
CA THR A 27 -12.55 -3.90 9.49
C THR A 27 -11.69 -3.62 8.27
N PHE A 28 -10.64 -4.43 8.05
CA PHE A 28 -9.60 -4.19 7.05
C PHE A 28 -10.15 -3.95 5.64
N LEU A 29 -11.03 -4.84 5.15
CA LEU A 29 -11.62 -4.70 3.82
C LEU A 29 -12.61 -3.52 3.80
N ASP A 30 -13.51 -3.43 4.78
CA ASP A 30 -14.52 -2.36 4.85
C ASP A 30 -13.92 -0.95 4.82
N VAL A 31 -12.78 -0.76 5.48
CA VAL A 31 -12.10 0.55 5.52
C VAL A 31 -11.44 0.87 4.18
N LEU A 32 -10.90 -0.14 3.48
CA LEU A 32 -10.11 0.06 2.27
C LEU A 32 -10.92 -0.04 0.97
N ASP A 33 -12.13 -0.62 1.00
CA ASP A 33 -12.86 -1.07 -0.19
C ASP A 33 -13.32 0.02 -1.17
N ASN A 34 -13.30 1.29 -0.75
CA ASN A 34 -13.55 2.43 -1.63
C ASN A 34 -12.29 2.94 -2.36
N GLY A 35 -11.13 2.36 -2.07
CA GLY A 35 -9.83 2.66 -2.67
C GLY A 35 -9.23 4.02 -2.28
N VAL A 36 -9.90 4.84 -1.47
CA VAL A 36 -9.44 6.21 -1.15
C VAL A 36 -8.16 6.18 -0.32
N TYR A 37 -8.10 5.32 0.70
CA TYR A 37 -6.92 5.21 1.57
C TYR A 37 -5.72 4.59 0.84
N LEU A 38 -5.97 3.68 -0.10
CA LEU A 38 -4.93 3.16 -0.98
C LEU A 38 -4.30 4.28 -1.82
N CYS A 39 -5.13 5.11 -2.48
CA CYS A 39 -4.64 6.26 -3.23
C CYS A 39 -3.90 7.28 -2.33
N LYS A 40 -4.35 7.52 -1.11
CA LYS A 40 -3.64 8.40 -0.16
C LYS A 40 -2.27 7.85 0.20
N LEU A 41 -2.16 6.54 0.43
CA LEU A 41 -0.90 5.89 0.78
C LEU A 41 0.17 6.06 -0.31
N VAL A 42 -0.16 5.75 -1.56
CA VAL A 42 0.79 5.92 -2.68
C VAL A 42 1.14 7.39 -2.91
N ASN A 43 0.21 8.32 -2.70
CA ASN A 43 0.50 9.76 -2.78
C ASN A 43 1.49 10.22 -1.69
N ILE A 44 1.39 9.69 -0.47
CA ILE A 44 2.36 9.96 0.61
C ILE A 44 3.75 9.43 0.22
N ILE A 45 3.82 8.20 -0.29
CA ILE A 45 5.07 7.58 -0.75
C ILE A 45 5.70 8.39 -1.88
N GLN A 46 4.91 8.70 -2.92
CA GLN A 46 5.33 9.52 -4.05
C GLN A 46 5.93 10.85 -3.58
N LYS A 47 5.22 11.57 -2.68
CA LYS A 47 5.68 12.87 -2.18
C LYS A 47 7.02 12.76 -1.45
N LYS A 48 7.17 11.79 -0.55
CA LYS A 48 8.45 11.57 0.16
C LYS A 48 9.59 11.24 -0.80
N ALA A 49 9.30 10.43 -1.81
CA ALA A 49 10.28 10.08 -2.82
C ALA A 49 10.72 11.31 -3.64
N GLU A 50 9.77 12.14 -4.09
CA GLU A 50 10.05 13.40 -4.80
C GLU A 50 10.87 14.37 -3.95
N GLU A 51 10.56 14.53 -2.67
CA GLU A 51 11.34 15.36 -1.73
C GLU A 51 12.78 14.84 -1.59
N GLY A 52 12.95 13.53 -1.45
CA GLY A 52 14.26 12.90 -1.38
C GLY A 52 15.08 13.03 -2.68
N ILE A 53 14.43 12.93 -3.85
CA ILE A 53 15.09 13.14 -5.15
C ILE A 53 15.54 14.59 -5.30
N LYS A 54 14.71 15.57 -4.90
CA LYS A 54 15.05 17.01 -4.97
C LYS A 54 16.31 17.36 -4.18
N ILE A 55 16.53 16.70 -3.03
CA ILE A 55 17.73 16.88 -2.20
C ILE A 55 18.88 15.93 -2.57
N GLY A 56 18.73 15.13 -3.64
CA GLY A 56 19.77 14.21 -4.12
C GLY A 56 19.94 12.93 -3.30
N LYS A 57 19.02 12.62 -2.37
CA LYS A 57 19.04 11.42 -1.53
C LYS A 57 18.72 10.15 -2.31
N PHE A 58 17.85 10.25 -3.32
CA PHE A 58 17.44 9.13 -4.16
C PHE A 58 17.62 9.48 -5.65
N LYS A 59 17.87 8.47 -6.49
CA LYS A 59 18.04 8.63 -7.96
C LYS A 59 17.04 7.78 -8.77
N GLU A 60 16.06 7.20 -8.10
CA GLU A 60 15.11 6.29 -8.72
C GLU A 60 14.11 7.01 -9.60
N LYS A 61 13.66 6.30 -10.63
CA LYS A 61 12.55 6.76 -11.46
C LYS A 61 11.25 6.53 -10.68
N LEU A 62 10.47 7.58 -10.53
CA LEU A 62 9.12 7.49 -9.97
C LEU A 62 8.09 7.35 -11.10
N PRO A 63 6.93 6.75 -10.81
CA PRO A 63 5.77 6.88 -11.67
C PRO A 63 5.52 8.36 -12.00
N ASN A 64 5.35 8.65 -13.29
CA ASN A 64 5.07 10.02 -13.77
C ASN A 64 3.62 10.45 -13.48
N CYS A 65 2.77 9.53 -13.02
CA CYS A 65 1.36 9.79 -12.79
C CYS A 65 1.10 10.24 -11.34
N LYS A 66 0.44 11.39 -11.19
CA LYS A 66 -0.27 11.69 -9.94
C LYS A 66 -1.45 10.73 -9.83
N VAL A 67 -1.54 10.01 -8.71
CA VAL A 67 -2.63 9.05 -8.50
C VAL A 67 -3.94 9.81 -8.36
N ARG A 68 -4.79 9.71 -9.38
CA ARG A 68 -6.15 10.27 -9.33
C ARG A 68 -6.96 9.52 -8.27
N CYS A 69 -7.70 10.27 -7.46
CA CYS A 69 -8.53 9.71 -6.40
C CYS A 69 -9.84 10.47 -6.28
N LYS A 70 -10.95 9.72 -6.28
CA LYS A 70 -12.28 10.24 -5.96
C LYS A 70 -12.54 10.05 -4.47
N GLU A 71 -12.33 11.11 -3.68
CA GLU A 71 -12.39 11.06 -2.21
C GLU A 71 -13.76 10.68 -1.61
N ARG A 72 -14.85 10.88 -2.37
CA ARG A 72 -16.22 10.57 -1.95
C ARG A 72 -16.78 9.32 -2.63
N ALA A 73 -15.91 8.40 -3.04
CA ALA A 73 -16.34 7.13 -3.60
C ALA A 73 -17.07 6.31 -2.53
N SER A 74 -18.25 5.80 -2.87
CA SER A 74 -18.97 4.82 -2.04
C SER A 74 -18.38 3.42 -2.25
N SER A 75 -18.38 2.59 -1.20
CA SER A 75 -18.02 1.17 -1.29
C SER A 75 -18.82 0.47 -2.41
N GLY A 76 -18.21 -0.50 -3.10
CA GLY A 76 -18.82 -1.26 -4.21
C GLY A 76 -19.05 -0.47 -5.51
N SER A 77 -18.84 0.85 -5.53
CA SER A 77 -19.16 1.71 -6.68
C SER A 77 -18.15 1.59 -7.83
N TRP A 78 -18.50 2.12 -9.01
CA TRP A 78 -17.54 2.27 -10.11
C TRP A 78 -16.35 3.15 -9.71
N PHE A 79 -16.58 4.22 -8.94
CA PHE A 79 -15.49 5.08 -8.44
C PHE A 79 -14.56 4.35 -7.46
N ALA A 80 -15.07 3.40 -6.66
CA ALA A 80 -14.24 2.57 -5.80
C ALA A 80 -13.30 1.68 -6.63
N ARG A 81 -13.80 1.08 -7.71
CA ARG A 81 -12.98 0.31 -8.66
C ARG A 81 -11.94 1.17 -9.35
N ASP A 82 -12.31 2.38 -9.78
CA ASP A 82 -11.38 3.31 -10.42
C ASP A 82 -10.26 3.74 -9.46
N ASN A 83 -10.59 4.10 -8.22
CA ASN A 83 -9.60 4.41 -7.18
C ASN A 83 -8.62 3.25 -6.97
N THR A 84 -9.14 2.04 -6.75
CA THR A 84 -8.32 0.85 -6.53
C THR A 84 -7.45 0.54 -7.76
N SER A 85 -7.99 0.71 -8.97
CA SER A 85 -7.23 0.52 -10.21
C SER A 85 -6.11 1.56 -10.36
N ASN A 86 -6.36 2.82 -10.00
CA ASN A 86 -5.34 3.87 -10.02
C ASN A 86 -4.19 3.56 -9.04
N PHE A 87 -4.50 3.01 -7.86
CA PHE A 87 -3.50 2.50 -6.92
C PHE A 87 -2.68 1.35 -7.53
N ILE A 88 -3.35 0.32 -8.07
CA ILE A 88 -2.68 -0.86 -8.66
C ILE A 88 -1.75 -0.43 -9.81
N ASN A 89 -2.22 0.49 -10.66
CA ASN A 89 -1.43 1.01 -11.78
C ASN A 89 -0.19 1.76 -11.30
N TRP A 90 -0.29 2.58 -10.25
CA TRP A 90 0.88 3.24 -9.68
C TRP A 90 1.90 2.24 -9.14
N CYS A 91 1.44 1.21 -8.41
CA CYS A 91 2.29 0.13 -7.90
C CYS A 91 3.05 -0.59 -9.04
N ARG A 92 2.34 -0.90 -10.13
CA ARG A 92 2.93 -1.50 -11.34
C ARG A 92 3.95 -0.58 -12.00
N GLU A 93 3.63 0.70 -12.18
CA GLU A 93 4.54 1.68 -12.78
C GLU A 93 5.81 1.90 -11.95
N TYR A 94 5.71 1.80 -10.62
CA TYR A 94 6.89 1.87 -9.75
C TYR A 94 7.80 0.63 -9.93
N GLY A 95 7.20 -0.53 -10.24
CA GLY A 95 7.91 -1.78 -10.48
C GLY A 95 7.59 -2.88 -9.46
N ILE A 96 6.48 -2.79 -8.72
CA ILE A 96 5.97 -3.94 -7.96
C ILE A 96 5.55 -5.02 -8.96
N HIS A 97 6.04 -6.25 -8.76
CA HIS A 97 5.82 -7.37 -9.67
C HIS A 97 4.32 -7.74 -9.76
N ASP A 98 3.84 -8.12 -10.94
CA ASP A 98 2.41 -8.42 -11.16
C ASP A 98 1.89 -9.55 -10.25
N ASP A 99 2.73 -10.54 -9.92
CA ASP A 99 2.39 -11.62 -8.96
C ASP A 99 2.12 -11.12 -7.52
N CYS A 100 2.57 -9.91 -7.20
CA CYS A 100 2.32 -9.26 -5.92
C CYS A 100 1.15 -8.27 -5.98
N LEU A 101 0.60 -8.01 -7.17
CA LEU A 101 -0.55 -7.14 -7.34
C LEU A 101 -1.86 -7.93 -7.18
N PHE A 102 -2.94 -7.19 -6.97
CA PHE A 102 -4.30 -7.74 -6.89
C PHE A 102 -5.20 -7.05 -7.91
N GLU A 103 -6.39 -7.60 -8.13
CA GLU A 103 -7.40 -7.00 -9.01
C GLU A 103 -8.34 -6.08 -8.23
N ALA A 104 -8.86 -5.02 -8.85
CA ALA A 104 -9.77 -4.10 -8.15
C ALA A 104 -10.99 -4.80 -7.50
N GLU A 105 -11.46 -5.89 -8.12
CA GLU A 105 -12.55 -6.72 -7.62
C GLU A 105 -12.20 -7.52 -6.36
N ASP A 106 -10.92 -7.86 -6.14
CA ASP A 106 -10.48 -8.56 -4.94
C ASP A 106 -10.79 -7.76 -3.68
N LEU A 107 -10.61 -6.44 -3.77
CA LEU A 107 -10.88 -5.50 -2.70
C LEU A 107 -12.33 -5.01 -2.72
N VAL A 108 -12.80 -4.45 -3.84
CA VAL A 108 -14.08 -3.72 -3.89
C VAL A 108 -15.28 -4.65 -3.67
N ALA A 109 -15.17 -5.91 -4.10
CA ALA A 109 -16.19 -6.93 -3.88
C ALA A 109 -15.78 -7.94 -2.79
N HIS A 110 -14.72 -7.65 -2.02
CA HIS A 110 -14.24 -8.45 -0.89
C HIS A 110 -13.98 -9.93 -1.27
N LYS A 111 -13.47 -10.18 -2.50
CA LYS A 111 -13.30 -11.55 -3.02
C LYS A 111 -12.05 -12.24 -2.48
N GLN A 112 -10.94 -11.51 -2.36
CA GLN A 112 -9.64 -12.08 -2.01
C GLN A 112 -8.85 -11.11 -1.14
N GLU A 113 -8.59 -11.50 0.11
CA GLU A 113 -7.86 -10.65 1.05
C GLU A 113 -6.33 -10.81 0.93
N LYS A 114 -5.87 -12.04 0.69
CA LYS A 114 -4.43 -12.38 0.70
C LYS A 114 -3.61 -11.56 -0.31
N PRO A 115 -4.01 -11.41 -1.59
CA PRO A 115 -3.26 -10.61 -2.56
C PRO A 115 -3.14 -9.14 -2.14
N ILE A 116 -4.16 -8.60 -1.46
CA ILE A 116 -4.16 -7.21 -0.98
C ILE A 116 -3.10 -7.02 0.11
N ILE A 117 -3.02 -7.95 1.07
CA ILE A 117 -2.00 -7.92 2.13
C ILE A 117 -0.59 -8.00 1.52
N VAL A 118 -0.37 -8.91 0.58
CA VAL A 118 0.93 -9.06 -0.11
C VAL A 118 1.32 -7.77 -0.84
N CYS A 119 0.40 -7.19 -1.62
CA CYS A 119 0.65 -5.94 -2.33
C CYS A 119 1.02 -4.79 -1.38
N LEU A 120 0.35 -4.69 -0.23
CA LEU A 120 0.63 -3.65 0.77
C LEU A 120 1.96 -3.86 1.47
N MET A 121 2.37 -5.11 1.72
CA MET A 121 3.70 -5.43 2.25
C MET A 121 4.80 -4.97 1.28
N GLU A 122 4.65 -5.29 -0.01
CA GLU A 122 5.60 -4.83 -1.03
C GLU A 122 5.64 -3.31 -1.15
N LEU A 123 4.48 -2.66 -1.12
CA LEU A 123 4.41 -1.20 -1.11
C LEU A 123 5.04 -0.59 0.15
N ALA A 124 4.95 -1.27 1.30
CA ALA A 124 5.60 -0.81 2.52
C ALA A 124 7.13 -0.87 2.42
N ARG A 125 7.70 -1.88 1.73
CA ARG A 125 9.14 -1.91 1.39
C ARG A 125 9.55 -0.72 0.54
N VAL A 126 8.72 -0.37 -0.45
CA VAL A 126 8.91 0.83 -1.28
C VAL A 126 8.88 2.10 -0.42
N GLY A 127 7.87 2.24 0.43
CA GLY A 127 7.76 3.37 1.35
C GLY A 127 8.98 3.49 2.27
N TYR A 128 9.48 2.36 2.78
CA TYR A 128 10.65 2.34 3.66
C TYR A 128 11.90 2.90 2.98
N LYS A 129 12.08 2.55 1.70
CA LYS A 129 13.16 3.08 0.87
C LYS A 129 13.17 4.61 0.82
N PHE A 130 11.99 5.21 0.82
CA PHE A 130 11.80 6.67 0.81
C PHE A 130 11.66 7.29 2.21
N GLY A 131 11.99 6.54 3.26
CA GLY A 131 12.00 7.04 4.64
C GLY A 131 10.62 7.13 5.28
N LEU A 132 9.64 6.32 4.83
CA LEU A 132 8.53 5.95 5.71
C LEU A 132 8.99 4.91 6.72
N GLU A 133 8.38 4.92 7.88
CA GLU A 133 8.57 3.85 8.84
C GLU A 133 7.80 2.61 8.32
N PRO A 134 8.44 1.44 8.20
CA PRO A 134 7.77 0.23 7.73
C PRO A 134 7.00 -0.48 8.86
N PRO A 135 6.13 -1.43 8.50
CA PRO A 135 5.62 -2.47 9.38
C PRO A 135 6.75 -3.18 10.15
N THR A 136 6.43 -3.70 11.34
CA THR A 136 7.40 -4.32 12.24
C THR A 136 8.05 -5.54 11.61
N LEU A 137 7.29 -6.36 10.89
CA LEU A 137 7.81 -7.56 10.26
C LEU A 137 8.89 -7.25 9.22
N ILE A 138 8.72 -6.18 8.44
CA ILE A 138 9.72 -5.73 7.45
C ILE A 138 10.99 -5.20 8.15
N LYS A 139 10.87 -4.58 9.33
CA LYS A 139 12.05 -4.17 10.12
C LYS A 139 12.84 -5.39 10.57
N LEU A 140 12.16 -6.37 11.16
CA LEU A 140 12.76 -7.60 11.68
C LEU A 140 13.47 -8.39 10.58
N GLU A 141 12.86 -8.52 9.39
CA GLU A 141 13.48 -9.18 8.24
C GLU A 141 14.84 -8.55 7.89
N LYS A 142 14.93 -7.22 7.91
CA LYS A 142 16.18 -6.52 7.59
C LYS A 142 17.23 -6.57 8.70
N GLU A 143 16.80 -6.62 9.95
CA GLU A 143 17.71 -6.83 11.09
C GLU A 143 18.40 -8.20 10.94
N ILE A 144 17.62 -9.24 10.62
CA ILE A 144 18.15 -10.59 10.35
C ILE A 144 19.10 -10.61 9.15
N GLU A 145 18.77 -9.92 8.05
CA GLU A 145 19.66 -9.81 6.88
C GLU A 145 20.99 -9.10 7.19
N THR A 146 21.00 -8.17 8.15
CA THR A 146 22.19 -7.38 8.52
C THR A 146 23.10 -8.11 9.51
N GLU A 147 22.55 -9.06 10.27
CA GLU A 147 23.29 -9.90 11.22
C GLU A 147 23.99 -11.11 10.57
N GLN A 148 23.74 -11.36 9.27
CA GLN A 148 24.37 -12.43 8.47
C GLN A 148 25.51 -11.91 7.61
#